data_AF-A0A2Z3HAF5-F1
#
_entry.id   AF-A0A2Z3HAF5-F1
#
_cell.length_a   1.000
_cell.length_b   1.000
_cell.length_c   1.000
_cell.angle_alpha   90.00
_cell.angle_beta   90.00
_cell.angle_gamma   90.00
#
_symmetry.space_group_name_H-M   'P 1'
#
loop_
_entity.id
_entity.type
_entity.pdbx_description
1 polymer ?
#
loop_
_entity_poly.entity_id
_entity_poly.type
_entity_poly.pdbx_seq_one_letter_code
_entity_poly.pdbx_strand_id
1 'polypeptide(L)'
;MPHPKRPSQTGASSFPPGSVLGLLAERTQLDFELEFYGKLLATIPDFADVLRAQACNLTLKGRMQDGLAVDRQLVTVRPHDPTAHYNLACRYALLKQRDKAISTLRRAVELGYRDFAFMLEDHDLDSIRKDPRFRKLVKEYHD
;
A
#
# COMPACT_ATOMS: atom_id res chain seq x y z
N MET A 1 -23.69 -15.66 -37.06
CA MET A 1 -22.25 -15.58 -37.38
C MET A 1 -21.48 -15.97 -36.13
N PRO A 2 -20.49 -16.90 -36.20
CA PRO A 2 -19.70 -17.25 -35.03
C PRO A 2 -18.72 -16.13 -34.70
N HIS A 3 -18.68 -15.70 -33.45
CA HIS A 3 -17.68 -14.76 -32.94
C HIS A 3 -16.28 -15.39 -32.97
N PRO A 4 -15.22 -14.65 -33.35
CA PRO A 4 -13.86 -15.17 -33.27
C PRO A 4 -13.49 -15.37 -31.79
N LYS A 5 -13.05 -16.59 -31.45
CA LYS A 5 -12.50 -16.90 -30.12
C LYS A 5 -11.27 -15.99 -29.88
N ARG A 6 -11.22 -15.31 -28.74
CA ARG A 6 -9.97 -14.65 -28.29
C ARG A 6 -8.88 -15.72 -28.17
N PRO A 7 -7.67 -15.47 -28.70
CA PRO A 7 -6.56 -16.42 -28.53
C PRO A 7 -6.26 -16.58 -27.04
N SER A 8 -6.10 -17.82 -26.61
CA SER A 8 -5.67 -18.20 -25.27
C SER A 8 -4.30 -17.59 -24.99
N GLN A 9 -4.21 -16.71 -23.98
CA GLN A 9 -2.92 -16.27 -23.46
C GLN A 9 -2.30 -17.39 -22.62
N THR A 10 -1.73 -18.37 -23.30
CA THR A 10 -0.79 -19.33 -22.71
C THR A 10 0.42 -19.39 -23.62
N GLY A 11 1.13 -18.27 -23.71
CA GLY A 11 2.45 -18.20 -24.31
C GLY A 11 3.47 -18.24 -23.19
N ALA A 12 4.07 -19.42 -22.93
CA ALA A 12 5.38 -19.42 -22.29
C ALA A 12 6.32 -18.56 -23.15
N SER A 13 7.13 -17.71 -22.51
CA SER A 13 8.10 -16.85 -23.21
C SER A 13 8.93 -17.67 -24.21
N SER A 14 8.91 -17.28 -25.49
CA SER A 14 9.74 -17.90 -26.53
C SER A 14 11.22 -17.49 -26.44
N PHE A 15 11.56 -16.61 -25.49
CA PHE A 15 12.92 -16.13 -25.30
C PHE A 15 13.67 -17.03 -24.31
N PRO A 16 14.99 -17.23 -24.50
CA PRO A 16 15.81 -18.00 -23.58
C PRO A 16 15.71 -17.47 -22.15
N PRO A 17 15.56 -18.35 -21.13
CA PRO A 17 15.64 -17.96 -19.74
C PRO A 17 16.94 -17.20 -19.46
N GLY A 18 16.85 -16.06 -18.76
CA GLY A 18 18.00 -15.20 -18.45
C GLY A 18 18.44 -14.25 -19.58
N SER A 19 17.83 -14.31 -20.77
CA SER A 19 18.00 -13.27 -21.79
C SER A 19 17.26 -11.99 -21.39
N VAL A 20 17.71 -10.83 -21.87
CA VAL A 20 17.01 -9.54 -21.61
C VAL A 20 15.53 -9.62 -22.02
N LEU A 21 15.23 -10.25 -23.16
CA LEU A 21 13.86 -10.39 -23.65
C LEU A 21 13.04 -11.39 -22.82
N GLY A 22 13.65 -12.48 -22.33
CA GLY A 22 13.00 -13.42 -21.41
C GLY A 22 12.68 -12.79 -20.05
N LEU A 23 13.65 -12.05 -19.48
CA LEU A 23 13.45 -11.30 -18.24
C LEU A 23 12.37 -10.23 -18.36
N LEU A 24 12.29 -9.53 -19.51
CA LEU A 24 11.23 -8.56 -19.78
C LEU A 24 9.86 -9.23 -19.99
N ALA A 25 9.81 -10.41 -20.61
CA ALA A 25 8.56 -11.15 -20.83
C ALA A 25 7.98 -11.70 -19.51
N GLU A 26 8.83 -12.00 -18.53
CA GLU A 26 8.42 -12.45 -17.20
C GLU A 26 8.06 -11.30 -16.25
N ARG A 27 8.41 -10.06 -16.60
CA ARG A 27 8.10 -8.89 -15.77
C ARG A 27 6.61 -8.58 -15.79
N THR A 28 6.05 -8.47 -14.59
CA THR A 28 4.71 -7.93 -14.42
C THR A 28 4.73 -6.41 -14.50
N GLN A 29 3.58 -5.81 -14.81
CA GLN A 29 3.39 -4.35 -14.71
C GLN A 29 3.82 -3.84 -13.31
N LEU A 30 3.51 -4.59 -12.26
CA LEU A 30 3.90 -4.28 -10.89
C LEU A 30 5.42 -4.24 -10.69
N ASP A 31 6.17 -5.15 -11.32
CA ASP A 31 7.64 -5.16 -11.26
C ASP A 31 8.26 -3.96 -11.95
N PHE A 32 7.69 -3.56 -13.10
CA PHE A 32 8.10 -2.36 -13.80
C PHE A 32 7.85 -1.11 -12.95
N GLU A 33 6.64 -0.96 -12.38
CA GLU A 33 6.29 0.21 -11.57
C GLU A 33 7.16 0.33 -10.32
N LEU A 34 7.41 -0.78 -9.62
CA LEU A 34 8.29 -0.80 -8.45
C LEU A 34 9.70 -0.27 -8.76
N GLU A 35 10.25 -0.66 -9.92
CA GLU A 35 11.56 -0.16 -10.34
C GLU A 35 11.50 1.29 -10.80
N PHE A 36 10.52 1.65 -11.62
CA PHE A 36 10.36 2.99 -12.16
C PHE A 36 10.16 4.03 -11.05
N TYR A 37 9.23 3.77 -10.13
CA TYR A 37 8.99 4.63 -8.97
C TYR A 37 10.18 4.62 -8.01
N GLY A 38 10.87 3.48 -7.83
CA GLY A 38 12.10 3.43 -7.04
C GLY A 38 13.19 4.37 -7.58
N LYS A 39 13.42 4.36 -8.91
CA LYS A 39 14.37 5.26 -9.58
C LYS A 39 13.92 6.72 -9.52
N LEU A 40 12.62 6.97 -9.67
CA LEU A 40 12.06 8.32 -9.58
C LEU A 40 12.25 8.90 -8.17
N LEU A 41 11.98 8.11 -7.12
CA LEU A 41 12.17 8.51 -5.73
C LEU A 41 13.65 8.66 -5.34
N ALA A 42 14.56 7.96 -6.01
CA ALA A 42 15.99 8.21 -5.84
C ALA A 42 16.41 9.61 -6.38
N THR A 43 15.64 10.16 -7.32
CA THR A 43 15.89 11.49 -7.91
C THR A 43 15.07 12.58 -7.21
N ILE A 44 13.84 12.27 -6.83
CA ILE A 44 12.87 13.18 -6.19
C ILE A 44 12.31 12.49 -4.94
N PRO A 45 13.03 12.53 -3.80
CA PRO A 45 12.67 11.74 -2.62
C PRO A 45 11.35 12.14 -1.96
N ASP A 46 10.87 13.35 -2.18
CA ASP A 46 9.68 13.90 -1.55
C ASP A 46 8.45 13.91 -2.47
N PHE A 47 8.49 13.17 -3.58
CA PHE A 47 7.36 13.08 -4.49
C PHE A 47 6.23 12.23 -3.88
N ALA A 48 5.37 12.89 -3.10
CA ALA A 48 4.37 12.25 -2.24
C ALA A 48 3.38 11.32 -2.97
N ASP A 49 2.94 11.65 -4.19
CA ASP A 49 2.05 10.77 -4.95
C ASP A 49 2.75 9.49 -5.39
N VAL A 50 4.04 9.56 -5.71
CA VAL A 50 4.86 8.40 -6.04
C VAL A 50 5.18 7.58 -4.79
N LEU A 51 5.46 8.22 -3.66
CA LEU A 51 5.61 7.53 -2.37
C LEU A 51 4.36 6.72 -2.03
N ARG A 52 3.17 7.31 -2.19
CA ARG A 52 1.89 6.62 -1.95
C ARG A 52 1.72 5.42 -2.89
N ALA A 53 1.93 5.59 -4.19
CA ALA A 53 1.83 4.50 -5.16
C ALA A 53 2.87 3.38 -4.89
N GLN A 54 4.11 3.76 -4.56
CA GLN A 54 5.19 2.81 -4.27
C GLN A 54 4.90 1.99 -3.02
N ALA A 55 4.36 2.61 -1.96
CA ALA A 55 3.97 1.89 -0.75
C ALA A 55 2.89 0.83 -1.05
N CYS A 56 1.85 1.20 -1.81
CA CYS A 56 0.80 0.26 -2.23
C CYS A 56 1.37 -0.89 -3.07
N ASN A 57 2.22 -0.58 -4.05
CA ASN A 57 2.84 -1.59 -4.91
C ASN A 57 3.73 -2.57 -4.12
N LEU A 58 4.45 -2.08 -3.11
CA LEU A 58 5.23 -2.94 -2.22
C LEU A 58 4.34 -3.87 -1.38
N THR A 59 3.16 -3.41 -0.94
CA THR A 59 2.16 -4.28 -0.29
C THR A 59 1.72 -5.41 -1.21
N LEU A 60 1.34 -5.07 -2.45
CA LEU A 60 0.84 -6.03 -3.43
C LEU A 60 1.90 -7.08 -3.79
N LYS A 61 3.18 -6.72 -3.76
CA LYS A 61 4.31 -7.64 -3.96
C LYS A 61 4.69 -8.42 -2.69
N GLY A 62 4.01 -8.22 -1.56
CA GLY A 62 4.30 -8.86 -0.28
C GLY A 62 5.53 -8.30 0.46
N ARG A 63 6.11 -7.20 -0.02
CA ARG A 63 7.29 -6.54 0.55
C ARG A 63 6.88 -5.56 1.66
N MET A 64 6.27 -6.10 2.72
CA MET A 64 5.61 -5.30 3.75
C MET A 64 6.53 -4.35 4.52
N GLN A 65 7.77 -4.77 4.80
CA GLN A 65 8.74 -3.93 5.53
C GLN A 65 9.22 -2.74 4.68
N ASP A 66 9.43 -2.97 3.37
CA ASP A 66 9.80 -1.90 2.45
C ASP A 66 8.66 -0.89 2.30
N GLY A 67 7.43 -1.39 2.17
CA GLY A 67 6.23 -0.54 2.15
C GLY A 67 6.12 0.31 3.41
N LEU A 68 6.40 -0.26 4.59
CA LEU A 68 6.44 0.49 5.85
C LEU A 68 7.48 1.62 5.84
N ALA A 69 8.66 1.40 5.27
CA ALA A 69 9.67 2.45 5.16
C ALA A 69 9.16 3.62 4.30
N VAL A 70 8.50 3.31 3.18
CA VAL A 70 7.92 4.31 2.27
C VAL A 70 6.73 5.04 2.93
N ASP A 71 5.84 4.32 3.61
CA ASP A 71 4.71 4.92 4.35
C ASP A 71 5.22 5.91 5.42
N ARG A 72 6.31 5.57 6.13
CA ARG A 72 6.96 6.47 7.11
C ARG A 72 7.58 7.71 6.46
N GLN A 73 8.16 7.56 5.28
CA GLN A 73 8.67 8.68 4.51
C GLN A 73 7.53 9.60 4.08
N LEU A 74 6.42 9.04 3.59
CA LEU A 74 5.26 9.82 3.16
C LEU A 74 4.69 10.68 4.30
N VAL A 75 4.52 10.15 5.51
CA VAL A 75 4.06 10.97 6.64
C VAL A 75 5.11 11.99 7.10
N THR A 76 6.38 11.82 6.77
CA THR A 76 7.42 12.84 7.03
C THR A 76 7.29 13.99 6.03
N VAL A 77 7.00 13.69 4.76
CA VAL A 77 6.80 14.69 3.69
C VAL A 77 5.45 15.40 3.84
N ARG A 78 4.40 14.66 4.22
CA ARG A 78 3.05 15.18 4.43
C ARG A 78 2.58 14.90 5.87
N PRO A 79 3.10 15.63 6.87
CA PRO A 79 2.81 15.37 8.28
C PRO A 79 1.35 15.61 8.70
N HIS A 80 0.60 16.36 7.90
CA HIS A 80 -0.80 16.69 8.14
C HIS A 80 -1.77 15.99 7.18
N ASP A 81 -1.31 15.01 6.38
CA ASP A 81 -2.16 14.25 5.47
C ASP A 81 -2.85 13.11 6.25
N PRO A 82 -4.16 13.20 6.54
CA PRO A 82 -4.86 12.18 7.31
C PRO A 82 -4.86 10.81 6.62
N THR A 83 -4.91 10.78 5.29
CA THR A 83 -4.91 9.53 4.50
C THR A 83 -3.54 8.85 4.56
N ALA A 84 -2.45 9.62 4.54
CA ALA A 84 -1.10 9.07 4.71
C ALA A 84 -0.93 8.39 6.09
N HIS A 85 -1.41 9.04 7.17
CA HIS A 85 -1.39 8.44 8.50
C HIS A 85 -2.30 7.20 8.61
N TYR A 86 -3.47 7.21 7.96
CA TYR A 86 -4.35 6.04 7.91
C TYR A 86 -3.66 4.84 7.25
N ASN A 87 -3.04 5.05 6.08
CA ASN A 87 -2.32 3.98 5.36
C ASN A 87 -1.14 3.43 6.19
N LEU A 88 -0.40 4.31 6.88
CA LEU A 88 0.67 3.88 7.78
C LEU A 88 0.13 3.05 8.97
N ALA A 89 -1.05 3.41 9.51
CA ALA A 89 -1.69 2.63 10.55
C ALA A 89 -2.10 1.22 10.05
N CYS A 90 -2.66 1.14 8.84
CA CYS A 90 -2.98 -0.11 8.17
C CYS A 90 -1.73 -0.99 8.02
N ARG A 91 -0.61 -0.40 7.56
CA ARG A 91 0.67 -1.10 7.45
C ARG A 91 1.15 -1.66 8.79
N TYR A 92 1.09 -0.87 9.86
CA TYR A 92 1.46 -1.35 11.18
C TYR A 92 0.56 -2.48 11.67
N ALA A 93 -0.74 -2.42 11.38
CA ALA A 93 -1.70 -3.46 11.73
C ALA A 93 -1.43 -4.78 10.98
N LEU A 94 -1.15 -4.72 9.67
CA LEU A 94 -0.72 -5.87 8.87
C LEU A 94 0.57 -6.51 9.40
N LEU A 95 1.52 -5.69 9.84
CA LEU A 95 2.78 -6.13 10.47
C LEU A 95 2.62 -6.52 11.95
N LYS A 96 1.37 -6.59 12.46
CA LYS A 96 1.02 -6.92 13.86
C LYS A 96 1.66 -6.00 14.91
N GLN A 97 2.09 -4.81 14.52
CA GLN A 97 2.61 -3.77 15.42
C GLN A 97 1.45 -2.96 16.01
N ARG A 98 0.63 -3.62 16.85
CA ARG A 98 -0.66 -3.10 17.35
C ARG A 98 -0.58 -1.70 17.96
N ASP A 99 0.40 -1.46 18.84
CA ASP A 99 0.49 -0.18 19.56
C ASP A 99 0.76 0.98 18.61
N LYS A 100 1.64 0.79 17.62
CA LYS A 100 1.92 1.80 16.59
C LYS A 100 0.74 2.00 15.64
N ALA A 101 0.04 0.93 15.29
CA ALA A 101 -1.15 1.02 14.46
C ALA A 101 -2.22 1.90 15.11
N ILE A 102 -2.52 1.66 16.39
CA ILE A 102 -3.55 2.40 17.13
C ILE A 102 -3.14 3.87 17.34
N SER A 103 -1.88 4.14 17.70
CA SER A 103 -1.43 5.52 17.87
C SER A 103 -1.43 6.30 16.56
N THR A 104 -1.03 5.67 15.46
CA THR A 104 -1.03 6.29 14.13
C THR A 104 -2.45 6.49 13.59
N LEU A 105 -3.35 5.52 13.82
CA LEU A 105 -4.75 5.65 13.43
C LEU A 105 -5.44 6.79 14.18
N ARG A 106 -5.14 6.96 15.47
CA ARG A 106 -5.58 8.13 16.24
C ARG A 106 -5.11 9.42 15.58
N ARG A 107 -3.84 9.50 15.19
CA ARG A 107 -3.30 10.67 14.50
C ARG A 107 -4.05 10.95 13.18
N ALA A 108 -4.38 9.90 12.42
CA ALA A 108 -5.15 10.05 11.18
C ALA A 108 -6.52 10.71 11.42
N VAL A 109 -7.27 10.26 12.43
CA VAL A 109 -8.59 10.85 12.74
C VAL A 109 -8.47 12.24 13.38
N GLU A 110 -7.44 12.51 14.18
CA GLU A 110 -7.16 13.87 14.69
C GLU A 110 -6.86 14.86 13.54
N LEU A 111 -6.20 14.38 12.48
CA LEU A 111 -5.91 15.16 11.27
C LEU A 111 -7.09 15.26 10.29
N GLY A 112 -8.22 14.61 10.59
CA GLY A 112 -9.44 14.73 9.77
C GLY A 112 -9.76 13.54 8.87
N TYR A 113 -9.17 12.35 9.08
CA TYR A 113 -9.65 11.14 8.41
C TYR A 113 -11.08 10.81 8.89
N ARG A 114 -12.04 10.69 7.97
CA ARG A 114 -13.47 10.53 8.31
C ARG A 114 -14.19 9.38 7.60
N ASP A 115 -13.50 8.59 6.79
CA ASP A 115 -14.11 7.41 6.15
C ASP A 115 -14.19 6.23 7.14
N PHE A 116 -15.01 6.39 8.17
CA PHE A 116 -15.19 5.38 9.21
C PHE A 116 -15.90 4.14 8.72
N ALA A 117 -16.79 4.28 7.72
CA ALA A 117 -17.43 3.14 7.09
C ALA A 117 -16.37 2.20 6.50
N PHE A 118 -15.42 2.75 5.74
CA PHE A 118 -14.29 1.97 5.24
C PHE A 118 -13.40 1.44 6.37
N MET A 119 -13.00 2.28 7.33
CA MET A 119 -12.15 1.88 8.47
C MET A 119 -12.69 0.68 9.25
N LEU A 120 -14.01 0.60 9.43
CA LEU A 120 -14.66 -0.47 10.19
C LEU A 120 -14.71 -1.80 9.43
N GLU A 121 -14.60 -1.77 8.10
CA GLU A 121 -14.62 -2.94 7.23
C GLU A 121 -13.21 -3.35 6.76
N ASP A 122 -12.25 -2.43 6.74
CA ASP A 122 -10.89 -2.63 6.24
C ASP A 122 -10.16 -3.79 6.94
N HIS A 123 -9.83 -4.82 6.14
CA HIS A 123 -9.15 -6.03 6.59
C HIS A 123 -7.73 -5.78 7.08
N ASP A 124 -7.08 -4.70 6.65
CA ASP A 124 -5.74 -4.35 7.13
C ASP A 124 -5.76 -4.09 8.65
N LEU A 125 -6.90 -3.64 9.19
CA LEU A 125 -7.10 -3.32 10.60
C LEU A 125 -7.65 -4.49 11.43
N ASP A 126 -7.84 -5.68 10.84
CA ASP A 126 -8.40 -6.86 11.55
C ASP A 126 -7.62 -7.21 12.82
N SER A 127 -6.29 -7.02 12.80
CA SER A 127 -5.43 -7.33 13.93
C SER A 127 -5.67 -6.42 15.15
N ILE A 128 -6.26 -5.24 14.96
CA ILE A 128 -6.53 -4.24 16.01
C ILE A 128 -8.01 -3.99 16.26
N ARG A 129 -8.93 -4.45 15.39
CA ARG A 129 -10.38 -4.16 15.46
C ARG A 129 -11.03 -4.53 16.80
N LYS A 130 -10.51 -5.55 17.49
CA LYS A 130 -10.99 -6.00 18.81
C LYS A 130 -10.31 -5.30 19.99
N ASP A 131 -9.28 -4.47 19.76
CA ASP A 131 -8.58 -3.74 20.82
C ASP A 131 -9.52 -2.68 21.43
N PRO A 132 -9.63 -2.61 22.77
CA PRO A 132 -10.47 -1.60 23.44
C PRO A 132 -10.12 -0.17 23.04
N ARG A 133 -8.86 0.13 22.74
CA ARG A 133 -8.40 1.46 22.33
C ARG A 133 -8.90 1.84 20.94
N PHE A 134 -8.99 0.88 20.02
CA PHE A 134 -9.60 1.09 18.69
C PHE A 134 -11.09 1.40 18.82
N ARG A 135 -11.83 0.61 19.61
CA ARG A 135 -13.26 0.84 19.86
C ARG A 135 -13.53 2.19 20.50
N LYS A 136 -12.69 2.57 21.47
CA LYS A 136 -12.75 3.90 22.10
C LYS A 136 -12.50 5.00 21.07
N LEU A 137 -11.49 4.84 20.19
CA LEU A 137 -11.16 5.80 19.15
C LEU A 137 -12.35 6.03 18.20
N VAL A 138 -12.97 4.95 17.71
CA VAL A 138 -14.14 5.06 16.82
C VAL A 138 -15.28 5.80 17.52
N LYS A 139 -15.64 5.40 18.74
CA LYS A 139 -16.71 6.05 19.51
C LYS A 139 -16.44 7.54 19.76
N GLU A 140 -15.18 7.94 19.91
CA GLU A 140 -14.79 9.32 20.21
C GLU A 140 -14.89 10.26 18.99
N TYR A 141 -14.77 9.73 17.76
CA TYR A 141 -14.66 10.55 16.54
C TYR A 141 -15.72 10.25 15.45
N HIS A 142 -16.52 9.21 15.62
CA HIS A 142 -17.58 8.82 14.67
C HIS A 142 -18.96 9.39 15.03
N ASP A 143 -19.24 9.54 16.32
CA ASP A 143 -20.51 10.06 16.87
C ASP A 143 -20.47 11.59 17.01
#